data_AF-X1EQ01-F1
#
_entry.id   AF-X1EQ01-F1
#
_cell.length_a   1.000
_cell.length_b   1.000
_cell.length_c   1.000
_cell.angle_alpha   90.00
_cell.angle_beta   90.00
_cell.angle_gamma   90.00
#
_symmetry.space_group_name_H-M   'P 1'
#
loop_
_entity.id
_entity.type
_entity.pdbx_description
1 polymer ?
#
loop_
_entity_poly.entity_id
_entity_poly.type
_entity_poly.pdbx_seq_one_letter_code
_entity_poly.pdbx_strand_id
1 'polypeptide(L)' 'MGRNGNFGTVEIGQRADLILIKENPLENVSHTRNRIGVMARGQWFPQAKLDGLVDDYVASFNQSTSTE' A
#
# COMPACT_ATOMS: atom_id res chain seq x y z
N MET A 1 -20.53 -0.12 -13.13
CA MET A 1 -20.66 0.51 -11.79
C MET A 1 -19.76 1.73 -11.74
N GLY A 2 -20.35 2.92 -11.80
CA GLY A 2 -19.62 4.19 -11.66
C GLY A 2 -19.16 4.35 -10.22
N ARG A 3 -17.86 4.53 -10.02
CA ARG A 3 -17.25 4.70 -8.71
C ARG A 3 -17.48 6.14 -8.26
N ASN A 4 -18.38 6.31 -7.30
CA ASN A 4 -18.68 7.60 -6.65
C ASN A 4 -17.35 8.27 -6.23
N GLY A 5 -17.10 9.48 -6.73
CA GLY A 5 -15.78 10.14 -6.87
C GLY A 5 -15.06 10.57 -5.59
N ASN A 6 -14.89 9.67 -4.62
CA ASN A 6 -14.22 9.96 -3.35
C ASN A 6 -12.81 9.35 -3.25
N PHE A 7 -12.17 9.03 -4.38
CA PHE A 7 -10.80 8.50 -4.43
C PHE A 7 -10.15 8.75 -5.79
N GLY A 8 -8.81 8.78 -5.81
CA GLY A 8 -7.99 8.87 -7.03
C GLY A 8 -7.30 10.22 -7.23
N THR A 9 -7.71 11.27 -6.51
CA THR A 9 -7.01 12.56 -6.45
C THR A 9 -6.71 12.95 -5.00
N VAL A 10 -5.93 14.02 -4.80
CA VAL A 10 -5.60 14.53 -3.46
C VAL A 10 -6.36 15.83 -3.24
N GLU A 11 -7.54 15.71 -2.64
CA GLU A 11 -8.49 16.82 -2.46
C GLU A 11 -9.17 16.76 -1.08
N ILE A 12 -9.63 17.91 -0.58
CA ILE A 12 -10.38 18.00 0.67
C ILE A 12 -11.67 17.20 0.56
N GLY A 13 -11.98 16.41 1.60
CA GLY A 13 -13.17 15.56 1.65
C GLY A 13 -12.98 14.19 0.99
N GLN A 14 -11.86 13.94 0.30
CA GLN A 14 -11.53 12.61 -0.21
C GLN A 14 -10.88 11.72 0.86
N ARG A 15 -10.89 10.40 0.61
CA ARG A 15 -10.20 9.44 1.46
C ARG A 15 -8.70 9.69 1.44
N ALA A 16 -8.08 9.69 2.61
CA ALA A 16 -6.64 9.78 2.78
C ALA A 16 -5.95 8.44 2.45
N ASP A 17 -5.96 8.08 1.17
CA ASP A 17 -5.24 6.94 0.59
C ASP A 17 -4.12 7.49 -0.29
N LEU A 18 -2.88 7.38 0.17
CA LEU A 18 -1.72 7.98 -0.46
C LEU A 18 -0.56 6.99 -0.49
N ILE A 19 0.35 7.15 -1.45
CA ILE A 19 1.64 6.45 -1.48
C ILE A 19 2.75 7.49 -1.48
N LEU A 20 3.76 7.29 -0.63
CA LEU A 20 4.98 8.09 -0.67
C LEU A 20 6.08 7.23 -1.29
N ILE A 21 6.75 7.78 -2.30
CA ILE A 21 7.80 7.10 -3.06
C ILE A 21 9.09 7.89 -2.99
N LYS A 22 10.22 7.18 -3.15
CA LYS A 22 11.55 7.76 -3.00
C LYS A 22 11.95 8.64 -4.18
N GLU A 23 11.44 8.33 -5.36
CA GLU A 23 11.90 8.88 -6.63
C GLU A 23 10.71 9.43 -7.44
N ASN A 24 11.00 10.35 -8.37
CA ASN A 24 9.99 11.01 -9.18
C ASN A 24 9.38 10.04 -10.21
N PRO A 25 8.06 9.77 -10.17
CA PRO A 25 7.43 8.84 -11.09
C PRO A 25 7.22 9.42 -12.49
N LEU A 26 7.31 10.75 -12.64
CA LEU A 26 7.21 11.43 -13.95
C LEU A 26 8.48 11.22 -14.80
N GLU A 27 9.62 10.96 -14.16
CA GLU A 27 10.86 10.58 -14.84
C GLU A 27 10.81 9.11 -15.29
N ASN A 28 10.31 8.23 -14.41
CA ASN A 28 10.14 6.82 -14.71
C ASN A 28 9.03 6.20 -13.85
N VAL A 29 7.97 5.69 -14.50
CA VAL A 29 6.81 5.11 -13.82
C VAL A 29 7.17 3.92 -12.92
N SER A 30 8.29 3.22 -13.19
CA SER A 30 8.74 2.10 -12.36
C SER A 30 9.17 2.52 -10.96
N HIS A 31 9.53 3.79 -10.74
CA HIS A 31 9.82 4.36 -9.43
C HIS A 31 8.66 4.24 -8.44
N THR A 32 7.42 4.09 -8.93
CA THR A 32 6.24 3.82 -8.09
C THR A 32 6.37 2.55 -7.23
N ARG A 33 7.22 1.60 -7.63
CA ARG A 33 7.51 0.39 -6.85
C ARG A 33 8.42 0.66 -5.64
N ASN A 34 9.24 1.71 -5.71
CA ASN A 34 10.18 2.11 -4.66
C ASN A 34 9.49 3.03 -3.63
N ARG A 35 8.55 2.44 -2.88
CA ARG A 35 7.72 3.15 -1.92
C ARG A 35 8.37 3.21 -0.54
N ILE A 36 8.30 4.39 0.08
CA ILE A 36 8.72 4.63 1.47
C ILE A 36 7.64 4.16 2.43
N GLY A 37 6.38 4.28 2.03
CA GLY A 37 5.24 3.80 2.79
C GLY A 37 3.91 4.18 2.14
N VAL A 38 2.84 3.73 2.77
CA VAL A 38 1.47 3.90 2.30
C VAL A 38 0.63 4.51 3.41
N MET A 39 -0.18 5.51 3.08
CA MET A 39 -1.29 5.94 3.92
C MET A 39 -2.56 5.24 3.43
N ALA A 40 -3.27 4.55 4.31
CA ALA A 40 -4.55 3.93 4.00
C ALA A 40 -5.58 4.38 5.02
N ARG A 41 -6.68 5.00 4.56
CA ARG A 41 -7.76 5.54 5.40
C ARG A 41 -7.24 6.45 6.52
N GLY A 42 -6.25 7.29 6.21
CA GLY A 42 -5.65 8.22 7.17
C GLY A 42 -4.67 7.60 8.16
N GLN A 43 -4.40 6.30 8.08
CA GLN A 43 -3.36 5.65 8.88
C GLN A 43 -2.08 5.47 8.05
N TRP A 44 -0.94 5.88 8.60
CA TRP A 44 0.36 5.71 7.98
C TRP A 44 0.95 4.31 8.25
N PHE A 45 1.50 3.70 7.21
CA PHE A 45 2.22 2.43 7.26
C PHE A 45 3.59 2.59 6.59
N PRO A 46 4.69 2.62 7.35
CA PRO A 46 6.03 2.61 6.76
C PRO A 46 6.30 1.25 6.07
N GLN A 47 7.19 1.25 5.08
CA GLN A 47 7.53 0.04 4.30
C GLN A 47 7.87 -1.17 5.20
N ALA A 48 8.70 -0.98 6.21
CA ALA A 48 9.08 -2.06 7.14
C ALA A 48 7.88 -2.71 7.87
N LYS A 49 6.83 -1.93 8.18
CA LYS A 49 5.60 -2.47 8.77
C LYS A 49 4.81 -3.29 7.76
N LEU A 50 4.77 -2.86 6.50
CA LEU A 50 4.10 -3.59 5.43
C LEU A 50 4.80 -4.92 5.16
N ASP A 51 6.14 -4.92 5.16
CA ASP A 51 6.94 -6.13 4.97
C ASP A 51 6.65 -7.14 6.08
N GLY A 52 6.66 -6.70 7.35
CA GLY A 52 6.31 -7.58 8.47
C GLY A 52 4.90 -8.18 8.38
N LEU A 53 3.91 -7.40 7.94
CA LEU A 53 2.55 -7.92 7.73
C LEU A 53 2.48 -9.01 6.65
N VAL A 54 3.29 -8.89 5.59
CA VAL A 54 3.39 -9.90 4.54
C VAL A 54 4.09 -11.15 5.08
N ASP A 55 5.19 -10.98 5.80
CA ASP A 55 5.95 -12.08 6.39
C ASP A 55 5.08 -12.89 7.37
N ASP A 56 4.35 -12.21 8.26
CA ASP A 56 3.40 -12.83 9.19
C ASP A 56 2.32 -13.64 8.46
N TYR A 57 1.77 -13.08 7.38
CA TYR A 57 0.77 -13.75 6.56
C TYR A 57 1.34 -15.01 5.88
N VAL A 58 2.52 -14.91 5.27
CA VAL A 58 3.21 -16.04 4.62
C VAL A 58 3.50 -17.16 5.62
N ALA A 59 3.98 -16.82 6.82
CA ALA A 59 4.24 -17.79 7.88
C ALA A 59 2.96 -18.55 8.28
N SER A 60 1.82 -17.86 8.39
CA SER A 60 0.53 -18.48 8.72
C SER A 60 0.00 -19.40 7.61
N PHE A 61 0.23 -19.03 6.35
CA PHE A 61 -0.20 -19.81 5.19
C PHE A 61 0.56 -21.15 5.11
N ASN A 62 1.88 -21.12 5.26
CA ASN A 62 2.74 -22.31 5.17
C ASN A 62 2.46 -23.34 6.29
N GLN A 63 2.03 -22.87 7.47
CA GLN A 63 1.62 -23.74 8.58
C GLN A 63 0.32 -24.51 8.26
N SER A 64 -0.58 -23.87 7.52
CA SER A 64 -1.88 -24.45 7.15
C SER A 64 -1.74 -25.57 6.10
N THR A 65 -0.76 -25.46 5.20
CA THR A 65 -0.45 -26.46 4.16
C THR A 65 0.37 -27.66 4.64
N SER A 66 0.87 -27.64 5.89
CA SER A 66 1.69 -28.74 6.45
C SER A 66 0.87 -29.76 7.26
N THR A 67 -0.47 -29.67 7.22
CA THR A 67 -1.39 -30.55 7.97
C THR A 67 -2.27 -31.43 7.06
N GLU A 68 -2.04 -31.45 5.75
CA GLU A 68 -2.69 -32.38 4.80
C GLU A 68 -1.72 -33.45 4.28
#